data_AF-A0A0B4CUL7-F1
#
_entry.id   AF-A0A0B4CUL7-F1
#
_cell.length_a   1.000
_cell.length_b   1.000
_cell.length_c   1.000
_cell.angle_alpha   90.00
_cell.angle_beta   90.00
_cell.angle_gamma   90.00
#
_symmetry.space_group_name_H-M   'P 1'
#
loop_
_entity.id
_entity.type
_entity.pdbx_description
1 polymer ?
#
loop_
_entity_poly.entity_id
_entity_poly.type
_entity_poly.pdbx_seq_one_letter_code
_entity_poly.pdbx_strand_id
1 'polypeptide(L)'
;MLPISTWVDDGIGLDVFCNCGRTGYVPAEAARGLDTSMSLPLVAHHLVCKTCGSKGAALQVRFSISDYYDQARGHGCLIPGGHSKTPPA
;
A
#
# COMPACT_ATOMS: atom_id res chain seq x y z
N MET A 1 8.07 1.25 -14.60
CA MET A 1 7.37 1.44 -13.32
C MET A 1 5.98 1.93 -13.67
N LEU A 2 4.92 1.26 -13.21
CA LEU A 2 3.53 1.71 -13.47
C LEU A 2 3.24 3.00 -12.67
N PRO A 3 2.44 3.94 -13.21
CA PRO A 3 1.97 5.10 -12.46
C PRO A 3 1.23 4.69 -11.18
N ILE A 4 1.25 5.56 -10.16
CA ILE A 4 0.48 5.34 -8.94
C ILE A 4 -1.01 5.21 -9.23
N SER A 5 -1.54 6.01 -10.15
CA SER A 5 -2.96 6.01 -10.52
C SER A 5 -3.46 4.61 -10.88
N THR A 6 -2.68 3.83 -11.62
CA THR A 6 -3.05 2.47 -12.01
C THR A 6 -3.41 1.59 -10.82
N TRP A 7 -2.57 1.58 -9.78
CA TRP A 7 -2.79 0.74 -8.60
C TRP A 7 -3.94 1.27 -7.73
N VAL A 8 -4.08 2.59 -7.63
CA VAL A 8 -5.11 3.22 -6.83
C VAL A 8 -6.51 3.05 -7.45
N ASP A 9 -6.60 3.01 -8.78
CA ASP A 9 -7.85 2.70 -9.49
C ASP A 9 -8.30 1.26 -9.23
N ASP A 10 -7.34 0.34 -9.05
CA ASP A 10 -7.55 -1.05 -8.64
C ASP A 10 -7.86 -1.21 -7.15
N GLY A 11 -7.98 -0.12 -6.39
CA GLY A 11 -8.32 -0.15 -4.96
C GLY A 11 -7.13 -0.38 -4.03
N ILE A 12 -5.89 -0.26 -4.53
CA ILE A 12 -4.68 -0.41 -3.73
C ILE A 12 -4.27 0.94 -3.13
N GLY A 13 -4.31 1.03 -1.80
CA GLY A 13 -3.83 2.18 -1.03
C GLY A 13 -2.31 2.21 -0.87
N LEU A 14 -1.83 3.01 0.08
CA LEU A 14 -0.41 3.23 0.34
C LEU A 14 -0.04 2.97 1.80
N ASP A 15 1.00 2.16 2.01
CA ASP A 15 1.65 2.00 3.30
C ASP A 15 2.73 3.09 3.46
N VAL A 16 2.74 3.76 4.62
CA VAL A 16 3.64 4.88 4.92
C VAL A 16 4.46 4.54 6.15
N PHE A 17 5.79 4.64 6.04
CA PHE A 17 6.73 4.38 7.11
C PHE A 17 7.49 5.65 7.42
N CYS A 18 7.43 6.11 8.67
CA CYS A 18 8.18 7.28 9.11
C CYS A 18 9.46 6.85 9.83
N ASN A 19 10.54 7.61 9.64
CA ASN A 19 11.81 7.39 10.35
C ASN A 19 11.69 7.47 11.88
N CYS A 20 10.61 8.04 12.43
CA CYS A 20 10.33 7.99 13.86
C CYS A 20 9.85 6.61 14.36
N GLY A 21 9.77 5.61 13.48
CA GLY A 21 9.35 4.25 13.79
C GLY A 21 7.84 4.03 13.71
N ARG A 22 7.06 5.03 13.30
CA ARG A 22 5.60 4.90 13.12
C ARG A 22 5.25 4.54 11.70
N THR A 23 4.21 3.73 11.56
CA THR A 23 3.59 3.42 10.29
C THR A 23 2.22 4.09 10.20
N GLY A 24 1.77 4.31 8.97
CA GLY A 24 0.46 4.83 8.65
C GLY A 24 -0.03 4.21 7.34
N TYR A 25 -1.30 4.44 7.05
CA TYR A 25 -1.96 3.93 5.87
C TYR A 25 -2.76 5.06 5.23
N VAL A 26 -2.69 5.14 3.89
CA VAL A 26 -3.49 6.05 3.08
C VAL A 26 -4.40 5.19 2.21
N PRO A 27 -5.73 5.24 2.39
CA PRO A 27 -6.66 4.47 1.58
C PRO A 27 -6.62 4.92 0.12
N ALA A 28 -6.99 4.01 -0.79
CA ALA A 28 -6.94 4.26 -2.23
C ALA A 28 -7.71 5.54 -2.61
N GLU A 29 -8.89 5.78 -2.04
CA GLU A 29 -9.71 6.96 -2.33
C GLU A 29 -8.99 8.27 -1.97
N ALA A 30 -8.24 8.28 -0.87
CA ALA A 30 -7.43 9.44 -0.48
C ALA A 30 -6.19 9.57 -1.36
N ALA A 31 -5.59 8.45 -1.77
CA ALA A 31 -4.45 8.42 -2.67
C ALA A 31 -4.81 8.92 -4.09
N ARG A 32 -6.07 8.79 -4.55
CA ARG A 32 -6.52 9.35 -5.85
C ARG A 32 -6.41 10.87 -5.92
N GLY A 33 -6.52 11.54 -4.77
CA GLY A 33 -6.33 12.98 -4.67
C GLY A 33 -4.87 13.41 -4.79
N LEU A 34 -3.93 12.46 -4.77
CA LEU A 34 -2.51 12.67 -5.00
C LEU A 34 -2.27 12.45 -6.49
N ASP A 35 -1.75 13.49 -7.16
CA ASP A 35 -1.62 13.59 -8.60
C ASP A 35 -1.22 12.28 -9.30
N THR A 36 -2.03 11.90 -10.30
CA THR A 36 -1.89 10.69 -11.12
C THR A 36 -0.54 10.54 -11.85
N SER A 37 0.23 11.63 -11.99
CA SER A 37 1.55 11.65 -12.63
C SER A 37 2.71 11.42 -11.66
N MET A 38 2.45 11.34 -10.34
CA MET A 38 3.50 11.27 -9.33
C MET A 38 4.08 9.88 -9.12
N SER A 39 5.34 9.87 -8.69
CA SER A 39 6.03 8.68 -8.18
C SER A 39 5.88 8.58 -6.66
N LEU A 40 6.09 7.38 -6.09
CA LEU A 40 5.93 7.15 -4.64
C LEU A 40 6.81 8.09 -3.79
N PRO A 41 8.07 8.39 -4.19
CA PRO A 41 8.86 9.41 -3.50
C PRO A 41 8.22 10.81 -3.50
N LEU A 42 7.58 11.22 -4.60
CA LEU A 42 6.91 12.53 -4.67
C LEU A 42 5.68 12.58 -3.77
N VAL A 43 4.93 11.47 -3.68
CA VAL A 43 3.79 11.36 -2.74
C VAL A 43 4.21 11.61 -1.29
N ALA A 44 5.41 11.17 -0.88
CA ALA A 44 5.92 11.39 0.47
C ALA A 44 5.96 12.88 0.87
N HIS A 45 6.09 13.81 -0.10
CA HIS A 45 6.10 15.26 0.15
C HIS A 45 4.71 15.83 0.48
N HIS A 46 3.63 15.12 0.16
CA HIS A 46 2.26 15.50 0.50
C HIS A 46 1.80 14.98 1.87
N LEU A 47 2.61 14.12 2.50
CA LEU A 47 2.27 13.46 3.74
C LEU A 47 3.02 14.09 4.92
N VAL A 48 2.38 14.02 6.09
CA VAL A 48 2.94 14.51 7.35
C VAL A 48 2.72 13.45 8.41
N CYS A 49 3.79 13.02 9.09
CA CYS A 49 3.65 12.18 10.26
C CYS A 49 2.97 12.99 11.37
N LYS A 50 1.75 12.60 11.77
CA LYS A 50 0.98 13.30 12.80
C LYS A 50 1.65 13.29 14.18
N THR A 51 2.53 12.30 14.41
CA THR A 51 3.21 12.11 15.70
C THR A 51 4.46 12.98 15.84
N CYS A 52 5.35 12.99 14.83
CA CYS A 52 6.64 13.70 14.91
C CYS A 52 6.76 14.89 13.95
N GLY A 53 5.75 15.15 13.13
CA GLY A 53 5.72 16.27 12.17
C GLY A 53 6.59 16.08 10.93
N SER A 54 7.30 14.96 10.78
CA SER A 54 8.18 14.69 9.64
C SER A 54 7.43 14.61 8.31
N LYS A 55 8.08 15.05 7.23
CA LYS A 55 7.54 15.13 5.85
C LYS A 55 8.57 14.69 4.80
N GLY A 56 8.13 14.46 3.57
CA GLY A 56 9.02 14.26 2.43
C GLY A 56 9.94 13.05 2.62
N ALA A 57 11.24 13.24 2.39
CA ALA A 57 12.25 12.16 2.46
C ALA A 57 12.35 11.44 3.81
N ALA A 58 11.77 11.97 4.88
CA ALA A 58 11.67 11.27 6.17
C ALA A 58 10.54 10.22 6.22
N LEU A 59 9.75 10.12 5.15
CA LEU A 59 8.66 9.18 4.96
C LEU A 59 8.98 8.28 3.76
N GLN A 60 8.87 6.98 3.96
CA GLN A 60 8.90 6.00 2.89
C GLN A 60 7.46 5.58 2.56
N VAL A 61 7.09 5.70 1.29
CA VAL A 61 5.76 5.34 0.79
C VAL A 61 5.88 4.14 -0.13
N ARG A 62 4.99 3.17 0.03
CA ARG A 62 4.88 1.96 -0.79
C ARG A 62 3.41 1.69 -1.11
N PHE A 63 3.14 0.94 -2.17
CA PHE A 63 1.80 0.38 -2.36
C PHE A 63 1.47 -0.58 -1.22
N SER A 64 0.22 -0.57 -0.76
CA SER A 64 -0.18 -1.40 0.36
C SER A 64 -0.17 -2.87 -0.02
N ILE A 65 0.64 -3.64 0.70
CA ILE A 65 0.73 -5.07 0.46
C ILE A 65 -0.52 -5.80 0.96
N SER A 66 -1.16 -5.27 2.00
CA SER A 66 -2.41 -5.80 2.54
C SER A 66 -3.53 -5.69 1.51
N ASP A 67 -3.73 -4.50 0.93
CA ASP A 67 -4.75 -4.29 -0.11
C ASP A 67 -4.49 -5.19 -1.32
N TYR A 68 -3.22 -5.36 -1.72
CA TYR A 68 -2.86 -6.25 -2.81
C TYR A 68 -3.30 -7.69 -2.54
N TYR A 69 -3.03 -8.21 -1.34
CA TYR A 69 -3.43 -9.57 -0.99
C TYR A 69 -4.95 -9.70 -0.83
N ASP A 70 -5.64 -8.68 -0.33
CA ASP A 70 -7.09 -8.71 -0.21
C ASP A 70 -7.77 -8.68 -1.58
N GLN A 71 -7.27 -7.87 -2.52
CA GLN A 71 -7.71 -7.88 -3.90
C GLN A 71 -7.43 -9.23 -4.56
N ALA A 72 -6.20 -9.75 -4.46
CA ALA A 72 -5.84 -11.04 -5.04
C ALA A 72 -6.67 -12.21 -4.45
N ARG A 73 -7.05 -12.12 -3.17
CA ARG A 73 -7.98 -13.06 -2.53
C ARG A 73 -9.39 -12.93 -3.09
N GLY A 74 -9.91 -11.71 -3.22
CA GLY A 74 -11.24 -11.45 -3.79
C GLY A 74 -11.38 -11.95 -5.24
N HIS A 75 -10.28 -11.95 -5.99
CA HIS A 75 -10.22 -12.43 -7.37
C HIS A 75 -9.90 -13.93 -7.49
N GLY A 76 -9.71 -14.65 -6.38
CA GLY A 76 -9.36 -16.08 -6.39
C GLY A 76 -7.97 -16.39 -6.93
N CYS A 77 -7.09 -15.39 -7.04
CA CYS A 77 -5.74 -15.53 -7.60
C CYS A 77 -4.73 -16.09 -6.58
N LEU A 78 -5.04 -16.03 -5.29
CA LEU A 78 -4.23 -16.66 -4.26
C LEU A 78 -4.66 -18.11 -4.11
N ILE A 79 -3.76 -19.05 -4.44
CA ILE A 79 -3.96 -20.47 -4.13
C ILE A 79 -4.14 -20.57 -2.62
N PRO A 80 -5.27 -21.09 -2.10
CA PRO A 80 -5.42 -21.33 -0.68
C PRO A 80 -4.27 -22.24 -0.25
N GLY A 81 -3.43 -21.77 0.68
CA GLY A 81 -2.34 -22.57 1.22
C GLY A 81 -2.91 -23.90 1.67
N GLY A 82 -2.48 -24.98 1.00
CA GLY A 82 -3.02 -26.32 1.24
C GLY A 82 -2.74 -26.75 2.66
N HIS A 83 -3.71 -26.59 3.56
CA HIS A 83 -3.82 -27.43 4.73
C HIS A 83 -4.44 -28.76 4.30
N SER A 84 -3.70 -29.54 3.52
CA SER A 84 -3.97 -30.95 3.31
C SER A 84 -3.70 -31.71 4.62
N LYS A 85 -4.63 -31.60 5.58
CA LYS A 85 -4.74 -32.56 6.68
C LYS A 85 -5.44 -33.81 6.18
N THR A 86 -4.79 -34.56 5.29
CA THR A 86 -5.16 -35.96 5.05
C THR A 86 -3.86 -36.74 4.79
N PRO A 87 -3.40 -37.59 5.73
CA PRO A 87 -2.34 -38.53 5.42
C PRO A 87 -2.85 -39.53 4.38
N PRO A 88 -2.01 -39.97 3.42
CA PRO A 88 -2.41 -41.06 2.53
C PRO A 88 -2.66 -42.35 3.34
N ALA A 89 -3.71 -43.06 2.95
CA ALA A 89 -4.09 -44.37 3.47
C ALA A 89 -3.15 -45.48 2.99
#